data_AF-A0A0F2PFK1-F1
#
_entry.id   AF-A0A0F2PFK1-F1
#
_cell.length_a   1.000
_cell.length_b   1.000
_cell.length_c   1.000
_cell.angle_alpha   90.00
_cell.angle_beta   90.00
_cell.angle_gamma   90.00
#
_symmetry.space_group_name_H-M   'P 1'
#
loop_
_entity.id
_entity.type
_entity.pdbx_description
1 polymer ?
#
loop_
_entity_poly.entity_id
_entity_poly.type
_entity_poly.pdbx_seq_one_letter_code
_entity_poly.pdbx_strand_id
1 'polypeptide(L)'
;MSDLEVNTKKISQKYRTNVPRLIRAWKKGISDPEISRHTGINVTTLYQIKSELELAHRRVRVARKRESVDDTPVYAQRHILLRPLL
;
A
#
# COMPACT_ATOMS: atom_id res chain seq x y z
N MET A 1 11.15 -4.21 -9.22
CA MET A 1 9.81 -3.69 -8.86
C MET A 1 9.98 -2.78 -7.68
N SER A 2 9.89 -1.48 -7.93
CA SER A 2 10.22 -0.40 -7.00
C SER A 2 9.25 -0.40 -5.84
N ASP A 3 9.77 -0.64 -4.63
CA ASP A 3 9.10 -0.39 -3.36
C ASP A 3 8.81 1.13 -3.31
N LEU A 4 7.65 1.55 -3.82
CA LEU A 4 7.19 2.93 -3.66
C LEU A 4 7.19 3.23 -2.17
N GLU A 5 7.91 4.29 -1.80
CA GLU A 5 8.23 4.81 -0.45
C GLU A 5 7.04 4.82 0.54
N VAL A 6 6.54 3.65 0.94
CA VAL A 6 5.72 3.55 2.13
C VAL A 6 6.65 3.79 3.30
N ASN A 7 6.23 4.67 4.21
CA ASN A 7 6.97 5.01 5.41
C ASN A 7 6.98 3.83 6.39
N THR A 8 7.79 2.82 6.08
CA THR A 8 8.02 1.61 6.88
C THR A 8 8.58 1.95 8.25
N LYS A 9 9.29 3.09 8.40
CA LYS A 9 9.79 3.59 9.68
C LYS A 9 8.65 3.91 10.65
N LYS A 10 7.59 4.59 10.20
CA LYS A 10 6.40 4.89 11.03
C LYS A 10 5.71 3.63 11.54
N ILE A 11 5.52 2.64 10.66
CA ILE A 11 4.88 1.36 11.04
C ILE A 11 5.79 0.59 12.01
N SER A 12 7.10 0.59 11.77
CA SER A 12 8.09 -0.04 12.66
C SER A 12 8.08 0.57 14.06
N GLN A 13 7.93 1.89 14.17
CA GLN A 13 7.81 2.57 15.47
C GLN A 13 6.49 2.24 16.18
N LYS A 14 5.36 2.22 15.44
CA LYS A 14 4.04 1.94 16.01
C LYS A 14 3.97 0.56 16.65
N TYR A 15 4.46 -0.45 15.94
CA TYR A 15 4.42 -1.84 16.40
C TYR A 15 5.68 -2.29 17.13
N ARG A 16 6.70 -1.42 17.24
CA ARG A 16 8.03 -1.72 17.80
C ARG A 16 8.67 -2.97 17.18
N THR A 17 8.42 -3.20 15.90
CA THR A 17 8.88 -4.38 15.15
C THR A 17 9.68 -3.98 13.92
N ASN A 18 10.57 -4.87 13.49
CA ASN A 18 11.35 -4.65 12.27
C ASN A 18 10.51 -4.99 11.03
N VAL A 19 9.68 -4.04 10.60
CA VAL A 19 8.80 -4.20 9.43
C VAL A 19 9.58 -4.51 8.14
N PRO A 20 10.76 -3.91 7.85
CA PRO A 20 11.56 -4.29 6.69
C PRO A 20 11.94 -5.78 6.68
N ARG A 21 12.23 -6.38 7.85
CA ARG A 21 12.51 -7.81 7.96
C ARG A 21 11.27 -8.66 7.72
N LEU A 22 10.11 -8.23 8.21
CA LEU A 22 8.82 -8.88 7.95
C LEU A 22 8.46 -8.85 6.46
N ILE A 23 8.65 -7.70 5.80
CA ILE A 23 8.44 -7.56 4.35
C ILE A 23 9.33 -8.54 3.58
N ARG A 24 10.61 -8.67 3.96
CA ARG A 24 11.52 -9.65 3.34
C ARG A 24 11.05 -11.09 3.56
N ALA A 25 10.52 -11.42 4.73
CA ALA A 25 9.98 -12.75 5.02
C ALA A 25 8.74 -13.05 4.15
N TRP A 26 7.80 -12.10 4.05
CA TRP A 26 6.64 -12.23 3.17
C TRP A 26 7.03 -12.34 1.69
N LYS A 27 8.04 -11.59 1.23
CA LYS A 27 8.57 -11.70 -0.14
C LYS A 27 9.20 -13.06 -0.44
N LYS A 28 9.66 -13.78 0.59
CA LYS A 28 10.16 -15.16 0.48
C LYS A 28 9.04 -16.22 0.52
N GLY A 29 7.78 -15.80 0.69
CA GLY A 29 6.63 -16.70 0.78
C GLY A 29 6.42 -17.32 2.17
N ILE A 30 7.10 -16.83 3.21
CA ILE A 30 6.92 -17.34 4.57
C ILE A 30 5.55 -16.91 5.09
N SER A 31 4.82 -17.85 5.68
CA SER A 31 3.47 -17.61 6.19
C SER A 31 3.48 -16.81 7.51
N ASP A 32 2.39 -16.09 7.79
CA ASP A 32 2.22 -15.34 9.03
C ASP A 32 2.40 -16.19 10.32
N PRO A 33 1.86 -17.43 10.43
CA PRO A 33 2.12 -18.27 11.60
C PRO A 33 3.58 -18.73 11.72
N GLU A 34 4.29 -18.98 10.62
CA GLU A 34 5.72 -19.30 10.67
C GLU A 34 6.54 -18.09 11.13
N ILE A 35 6.24 -16.90 10.58
CA ILE A 35 6.88 -15.66 11.01
C ILE A 35 6.62 -15.42 12.49
N SER A 36 5.40 -15.64 12.97
CA SER A 36 5.05 -15.55 14.39
C SER A 36 5.90 -16.48 15.25
N ARG A 37 6.06 -17.75 14.85
CA ARG A 37 6.91 -18.72 15.55
C ARG A 37 8.38 -18.30 15.59
N HIS A 38 8.90 -17.73 14.51
CA HIS A 38 10.30 -17.32 14.42
C HIS A 38 10.61 -16.00 15.13
N THR A 39 9.65 -15.08 15.18
CA THR A 39 9.86 -13.71 15.69
C THR A 39 9.23 -13.45 17.05
N GLY A 40 8.32 -14.31 17.51
CA GLY A 40 7.53 -14.11 18.73
C GLY A 40 6.44 -13.04 18.60
N ILE A 41 6.22 -12.50 17.39
CA ILE A 41 5.19 -11.51 17.12
C ILE A 41 3.84 -12.23 17.00
N ASN A 42 2.80 -11.69 17.63
CA ASN A 42 1.46 -12.25 17.50
C ASN A 42 0.98 -12.20 16.02
N VAL A 43 0.36 -13.29 15.56
CA VAL A 43 -0.23 -13.39 14.22
C VAL A 43 -1.21 -12.25 13.94
N THR A 44 -2.02 -11.85 14.93
CA THR A 44 -2.93 -10.71 14.79
C THR A 44 -2.20 -9.41 14.51
N THR A 45 -1.03 -9.20 15.13
CA THR A 45 -0.18 -8.03 14.90
C THR A 45 0.42 -8.07 13.49
N LEU A 46 0.85 -9.24 13.00
CA LEU A 46 1.33 -9.41 11.63
C LEU A 46 0.24 -9.06 10.61
N TYR A 47 -0.99 -9.51 10.84
CA TYR A 47 -2.13 -9.17 9.99
C TYR A 47 -2.41 -7.66 9.95
N GLN A 48 -2.39 -6.99 11.12
CA GLN A 48 -2.55 -5.54 11.21
C GLN A 48 -1.47 -4.78 10.42
N ILE A 49 -0.20 -5.17 10.58
CA ILE A 49 0.92 -4.57 9.85
C ILE A 49 0.72 -4.72 8.33
N LYS A 50 0.28 -5.89 7.88
CA LYS A 50 0.04 -6.18 6.45
C LYS A 50 -1.09 -5.32 5.89
N SER A 51 -2.19 -5.17 6.62
CA SER A 51 -3.31 -4.31 6.26
C SER A 51 -2.91 -2.83 6.19
N GLU A 52 -2.13 -2.34 7.16
CA GLU A 52 -1.62 -0.96 7.10
C GLU A 52 -0.69 -0.72 5.92
N LEU A 53 0.18 -1.68 5.61
CA LEU A 53 1.08 -1.61 4.47
C LEU A 53 0.29 -1.57 3.15
N GLU A 54 -0.76 -2.37 3.01
CA GLU A 54 -1.65 -2.37 1.85
C GLU A 54 -2.39 -1.04 1.71
N LEU A 55 -2.95 -0.52 2.81
CA LEU A 55 -3.64 0.77 2.81
C LEU A 55 -2.69 1.92 2.45
N ALA A 56 -1.45 1.89 2.94
CA ALA A 56 -0.42 2.85 2.59
C ALA A 56 -0.09 2.80 1.10
N HIS A 57 0.11 1.60 0.52
CA HIS A 57 0.31 1.45 -0.93
C HIS A 57 -0.89 1.97 -1.72
N ARG A 58 -2.12 1.67 -1.28
CA ARG A 58 -3.34 2.14 -1.94
C ARG A 58 -3.41 3.66 -1.96
N ARG A 59 -3.10 4.33 -0.86
CA ARG A 59 -3.07 5.80 -0.77
C ARG A 59 -2.06 6.41 -1.75
N VAL A 60 -0.86 5.84 -1.83
CA VAL A 60 0.17 6.31 -2.78
C VAL A 60 -0.29 6.13 -4.23
N ARG A 61 -0.91 4.98 -4.57
CA ARG A 61 -1.45 4.76 -5.93
C ARG A 61 -2.52 5.77 -6.30
N VAL A 62 -3.44 6.09 -5.37
CA VAL A 62 -4.49 7.09 -5.61
C VAL A 62 -3.90 8.49 -5.77
N ALA A 63 -2.93 8.87 -4.94
CA ALA A 63 -2.26 10.16 -5.04
C ALA A 63 -1.56 10.33 -6.40
N ARG A 64 -0.79 9.32 -6.83
CA ARG A 64 -0.15 9.32 -8.16
C ARG A 64 -1.14 9.42 -9.31
N LYS A 65 -2.29 8.72 -9.20
CA LYS A 65 -3.34 8.78 -10.22
C LYS A 65 -3.94 10.18 -10.31
N ARG A 66 -4.11 10.89 -9.19
CA ARG A 66 -4.60 12.28 -9.18
C ARG A 66 -3.60 13.23 -9.85
N GLU A 67 -2.32 13.10 -9.53
CA GLU A 67 -1.26 13.92 -10.12
C GLU A 67 -1.17 13.75 -11.64
N SER A 68 -1.25 12.51 -12.14
CA SER A 68 -1.30 12.26 -13.60
C SER A 68 -2.56 12.79 -14.30
N VAL A 69 -3.66 12.99 -13.58
CA VAL A 69 -4.90 13.55 -14.13
C VAL A 69 -4.81 15.08 -14.24
N ASP A 70 -4.15 15.74 -13.27
CA ASP A 70 -3.96 17.20 -13.30
C ASP A 70 -2.92 17.65 -14.34
N ASP A 71 -1.93 16.81 -14.65
CA ASP A 71 -0.91 17.09 -15.69
C ASP A 71 -1.39 16.81 -17.14
N THR A 72 -2.58 16.24 -17.31
CA THR A 72 -3.16 16.09 -18.65
C THR A 72 -3.83 17.42 -19.02
N PRO A 73 -3.34 18.19 -20.02
CA PRO A 73 -4.10 19.32 -20.51
C PRO A 73 -5.46 18.79 -20.94
N VAL A 74 -6.53 19.40 -20.41
CA VAL A 74 -7.95 19.07 -20.69
C VAL A 74 -8.25 19.43 -22.15
N TYR A 75 -7.59 18.75 -23.08
CA TYR A 75 -7.82 18.87 -24.50
C TYR A 75 -8.79 17.79 -24.91
N ALA A 76 -10.06 18.20 -24.92
CA ALA A 76 -11.11 17.66 -25.76
C ALA A 76 -11.43 16.16 -25.61
N GLN A 77 -11.89 15.74 -24.43
CA GLN A 77 -12.86 14.65 -24.42
C GLN A 77 -14.26 15.26 -24.56
N ARG A 78 -14.69 15.45 -25.81
CA ARG A 78 -16.10 15.71 -26.14
C ARG A 78 -16.87 14.43 -25.77
N HIS A 79 -17.31 14.32 -24.53
CA HIS A 79 -18.13 13.20 -24.08
C HIS A 79 -19.49 13.28 -24.79
N ILE A 80 -19.68 12.43 -25.80
CA ILE A 80 -21.00 12.21 -26.44
C ILE A 80 -21.99 11.62 -25.41
N LEU A 81 -21.47 10.98 -24.36
CA LEU A 81 -22.23 10.28 -23.31
C LEU A 81 -22.71 11.19 -22.15
N LEU A 82 -22.25 12.44 -22.07
CA LEU A 82 -22.68 13.40 -21.02
C LEU A 82 -23.55 14.51 -21.61
N ARG A 83 -24.43 14.15 -22.54
CA ARG A 83 -25.54 15.01 -22.95
C ARG A 83 -26.78 14.58 -22.18
N PRO A 84 -27.26 15.35 -21.19
CA PRO A 84 -28.64 15.15 -20.72
C PRO A 84 -29.54 15.45 -21.92
N LEU A 85 -30.32 14.46 -22.34
CA LEU A 85 -31.39 14.68 -23.30
C LEU A 85 -32.53 15.37 -22.55
N LEU A 86 -32.61 16.69 -22.74
CA LEU A 86 -33.67 17.62 -22.32
C LEU A 86 -33.85 17.82 -20.81
#